data_AF-A0A950Y6C2-F1
#
_entry.id   AF-A0A950Y6C2-F1
#
_cell.length_a   1.000
_cell.length_b   1.000
_cell.length_c   1.000
_cell.angle_alpha   90.00
_cell.angle_beta   90.00
_cell.angle_gamma   90.00
#
_symmetry.space_group_name_H-M   'P 1'
#
loop_
_entity.id
_entity.type
_entity.pdbx_description
1 polymer ?
#
loop_
_entity_poly.entity_id
_entity_poly.type
_entity_poly.pdbx_seq_one_letter_code
_entity_poly.pdbx_strand_id
1 'polypeptide(L)'
;NSGPWISKADLPSAIVNRSLERTLTLGSHGAAEVVSPQLGEGTTVLPLAEVERRAILRAIEITRGDRTIAAALLGIGRTTLYRKLKEYGL
;
A
#
# COMPACT_ATOMS: atom_id res chain seq x y z
N ASN A 1 -27.67 -29.43 -6.59
CA ASN A 1 -27.05 -28.94 -7.83
C ASN A 1 -25.65 -28.43 -7.50
N SER A 2 -24.71 -29.36 -7.30
CA SER A 2 -23.32 -29.01 -6.99
C SER A 2 -22.56 -28.89 -8.31
N GLY A 3 -22.23 -27.66 -8.70
CA GLY A 3 -21.44 -27.38 -9.91
C GLY A 3 -19.96 -27.75 -9.72
N PRO A 4 -19.22 -27.98 -10.82
CA PRO A 4 -17.95 -28.71 -10.81
C PRO A 4 -16.79 -27.85 -10.28
N TRP A 5 -15.97 -28.45 -9.42
CA TRP A 5 -14.72 -27.86 -8.95
C TRP A 5 -13.70 -27.85 -10.10
N ILE A 6 -13.30 -26.67 -10.55
CA ILE A 6 -12.23 -26.49 -11.53
C ILE A 6 -10.91 -26.91 -10.88
N SER A 7 -10.34 -28.02 -11.36
CA SER A 7 -9.02 -28.51 -10.93
C SER A 7 -7.91 -27.78 -11.67
N LYS A 8 -6.74 -27.62 -11.01
CA LYS A 8 -5.55 -26.90 -11.53
C LYS A 8 -5.00 -27.42 -12.88
N ALA A 9 -5.54 -28.52 -13.41
CA ALA A 9 -5.20 -29.09 -14.72
C ALA A 9 -5.88 -28.36 -15.90
N ASP A 10 -6.95 -27.60 -15.66
CA ASP A 10 -7.67 -26.82 -16.69
C ASP A 10 -7.10 -25.42 -16.91
N LEU A 11 -6.01 -25.08 -16.23
CA LEU A 11 -5.37 -23.78 -16.39
C LEU A 11 -4.50 -23.79 -17.66
N PRO A 12 -4.72 -22.86 -18.61
CA PRO A 12 -3.92 -22.78 -19.82
C PRO A 12 -2.44 -22.53 -19.49
N SER A 13 -1.54 -23.21 -20.22
CA SER A 13 -0.09 -23.24 -19.99
C SER A 13 0.61 -21.87 -19.98
N ALA A 14 -0.08 -20.79 -20.37
CA ALA A 14 0.42 -19.42 -20.30
C ALA A 14 0.76 -18.94 -18.88
N ILE A 15 0.24 -19.60 -17.83
CA ILE A 15 0.50 -19.25 -16.42
C ILE A 15 1.60 -20.12 -15.78
N VAL A 16 2.04 -21.21 -16.42
CA VAL A 16 2.95 -22.20 -15.78
C VAL A 16 4.43 -21.82 -15.88
N ASN A 17 4.82 -20.85 -16.72
CA ASN A 17 6.23 -20.70 -17.12
C ASN A 17 6.90 -19.34 -16.80
N ARG A 18 6.63 -18.71 -15.65
CA ARG A 18 7.22 -17.39 -15.31
C ARG A 18 8.02 -17.28 -14.01
N SER A 19 8.47 -18.40 -13.43
CA SER A 19 9.14 -18.37 -12.11
C SER A 19 10.51 -19.03 -12.06
N LEU A 20 11.07 -19.46 -13.18
CA LEU A 20 12.44 -19.99 -13.23
C LEU A 20 13.15 -19.31 -14.40
N GLU A 21 14.44 -19.02 -14.25
CA GLU A 21 15.34 -18.47 -15.28
C GLU A 21 15.42 -16.92 -15.43
N ARG A 22 15.73 -16.19 -14.35
CA ARG A 22 16.63 -15.00 -14.47
C ARG A 22 17.56 -14.85 -13.27
N THR A 23 18.16 -15.95 -12.88
CA THR A 23 19.43 -15.94 -12.18
C THR A 23 20.50 -15.87 -13.28
N LEU A 24 21.48 -14.97 -13.14
CA LEU A 24 22.76 -14.93 -13.89
C LEU A 24 22.78 -14.22 -15.27
N THR A 25 22.98 -12.90 -15.29
CA THR A 25 23.89 -12.23 -16.26
C THR A 25 24.39 -10.90 -15.69
N LEU A 26 25.70 -10.80 -15.46
CA LEU A 26 26.43 -9.55 -15.22
C LEU A 26 26.31 -8.61 -16.44
N GLY A 27 26.19 -7.30 -16.21
CA GLY A 27 26.42 -6.29 -17.24
C GLY A 27 25.71 -4.96 -16.98
N SER A 28 26.50 -3.91 -16.76
CA SER A 28 26.09 -2.49 -16.73
C SER A 28 25.04 -2.13 -17.76
N HIS A 29 23.92 -1.51 -17.35
CA HIS A 29 23.31 -0.36 -18.01
C HIS A 29 22.51 0.41 -16.95
N GLY A 30 22.95 1.64 -16.67
CA GLY A 30 22.29 2.53 -15.73
C GLY A 30 21.03 3.18 -16.29
N ALA A 31 20.48 4.04 -15.44
CA ALA A 31 19.38 4.97 -15.66
C ALA A 31 17.96 4.39 -15.55
N ALA A 32 17.36 4.72 -14.40
CA ALA A 32 16.00 5.25 -14.29
C ALA A 32 14.86 4.39 -14.85
N GLU A 33 14.24 3.61 -13.97
CA GLU A 33 12.78 3.70 -13.89
C GLU A 33 12.41 3.79 -12.42
N VAL A 34 11.99 4.99 -12.04
CA VAL A 34 11.32 5.29 -10.78
C VAL A 34 10.03 4.49 -10.73
N VAL A 35 10.12 3.24 -10.26
CA VAL A 35 8.95 2.44 -9.91
C VAL A 35 8.37 3.05 -8.64
N SER A 36 7.53 4.06 -8.85
CA SER A 36 6.51 4.48 -7.91
C SER A 36 5.78 3.23 -7.42
N PRO A 37 5.75 2.93 -6.11
CA PRO A 37 5.06 1.75 -5.64
C PRO A 37 3.56 2.03 -5.64
N GLN A 38 2.92 1.75 -6.79
CA GLN A 38 1.47 1.62 -6.95
C GLN A 38 0.94 0.28 -6.36
N LEU A 39 1.65 -0.32 -5.41
CA LEU A 39 1.45 -1.73 -5.05
C LEU A 39 0.47 -1.88 -3.89
N GLY A 40 -0.78 -2.16 -4.28
CA GLY A 40 -1.61 -3.20 -3.67
C GLY A 40 -1.62 -3.25 -2.14
N GLU A 41 -2.65 -2.65 -1.56
CA GLU A 41 -3.16 -3.06 -0.25
C GLU A 41 -3.42 -4.58 -0.29
N GLY A 42 -2.59 -5.41 0.38
CA GLY A 42 -2.94 -6.82 0.46
C GLY A 42 -1.91 -7.87 0.91
N THR A 43 -0.62 -7.59 1.14
CA THR A 43 0.28 -8.69 1.58
C THR A 43 1.39 -8.31 2.56
N THR A 44 1.72 -7.01 2.73
CA THR A 44 2.71 -6.61 3.74
C THR A 44 2.01 -5.98 4.92
N VAL A 45 2.19 -6.57 6.11
CA VAL A 45 1.74 -5.97 7.38
C VAL A 45 2.53 -4.68 7.59
N LEU A 46 1.87 -3.55 7.38
CA LEU A 46 2.43 -2.24 7.68
C LEU A 46 2.35 -1.98 9.19
N PRO A 47 3.34 -1.30 9.77
CA PRO A 47 3.26 -0.88 11.16
C PRO A 47 2.09 0.09 11.34
N LEU A 48 1.39 -0.01 12.48
CA LEU A 48 0.23 0.84 12.80
C LEU A 48 0.56 2.33 12.66
N ALA A 49 1.78 2.74 13.04
CA ALA A 49 2.22 4.13 12.93
C ALA A 49 2.21 4.67 11.49
N GLU A 50 2.52 3.82 10.49
CA GLU A 50 2.53 4.22 9.09
C GLU A 50 1.10 4.29 8.53
N VAL A 51 0.22 3.37 8.95
CA VAL A 51 -1.21 3.41 8.62
C VAL A 51 -1.86 4.68 9.20
N GLU A 52 -1.57 5.00 10.46
CA GLU A 52 -2.03 6.23 11.13
C GLU A 52 -1.55 7.48 10.40
N ARG A 53 -0.26 7.55 10.03
CA ARG A 53 0.31 8.70 9.32
C ARG A 53 -0.40 8.93 7.99
N ARG A 54 -0.62 7.89 7.20
CA ARG A 54 -1.34 7.96 5.92
C ARG A 54 -2.79 8.40 6.11
N ALA A 55 -3.45 7.89 7.13
CA ALA A 55 -4.82 8.28 7.46
C ALA A 55 -4.91 9.77 7.84
N ILE A 56 -3.96 10.27 8.64
CA ILE A 56 -3.89 11.69 9.04
C ILE A 56 -3.69 12.61 7.83
N LEU A 57 -2.75 12.26 6.95
CA LEU A 57 -2.48 13.03 5.74
C LEU A 57 -3.74 13.09 4.85
N ARG A 58 -4.34 11.94 4.57
CA ARG A 58 -5.56 11.85 3.78
C ARG A 58 -6.71 12.66 4.39
N ALA A 59 -6.88 12.60 5.71
CA ALA A 59 -7.91 13.37 6.39
C ALA A 59 -7.69 14.89 6.22
N ILE A 60 -6.46 15.36 6.33
CA ILE A 60 -6.11 16.78 6.17
C ILE A 60 -6.32 17.25 4.72
N GLU A 61 -5.96 16.41 3.75
CA GLU A 61 -6.18 16.70 2.32
C GLU A 61 -7.67 16.83 2.00
N ILE A 62 -8.50 15.90 2.49
CA ILE A 62 -9.96 15.93 2.29
C ILE A 62 -10.58 17.15 2.97
N THR A 63 -10.12 17.50 4.18
CA THR A 63 -10.65 18.63 4.94
C THR A 63 -9.99 19.96 4.59
N ARG A 64 -9.14 20.02 3.56
CA ARG A 64 -8.45 21.23 3.10
C ARG A 64 -7.69 21.98 4.21
N GLY A 65 -7.14 21.25 5.18
CA GLY A 65 -6.41 21.83 6.30
C GLY A 65 -7.23 22.05 7.58
N ASP A 66 -8.54 21.76 7.57
CA ASP A 66 -9.36 21.85 8.78
C ASP A 66 -9.05 20.70 9.74
N ARG A 67 -8.16 20.97 10.69
CA ARG A 67 -7.68 20.02 11.71
C ARG A 67 -8.79 19.50 12.63
N THR A 68 -9.80 20.34 12.91
CA THR A 68 -10.94 19.94 13.73
C THR A 68 -11.80 18.89 13.03
N ILE A 69 -12.05 19.07 11.73
CA ILE A 69 -12.83 18.14 10.92
C ILE A 69 -12.00 16.87 10.67
N ALA A 70 -10.69 17.00 10.40
CA ALA A 70 -9.80 15.85 10.22
C ALA A 70 -9.77 14.95 11.48
N ALA A 71 -9.69 15.55 12.66
CA ALA A 71 -9.75 14.83 13.93
C ALA A 71 -11.10 14.08 14.09
N ALA A 72 -12.20 14.73 13.75
CA ALA A 72 -13.53 14.12 13.79
C ALA A 72 -13.68 12.95 12.81
N LEU A 73 -13.16 13.09 11.58
CA LEU A 73 -13.17 12.02 10.56
C LEU A 73 -12.34 10.80 10.98
N LEU A 74 -11.24 11.02 11.69
CA LEU A 74 -10.38 9.96 12.22
C LEU A 74 -10.89 9.37 13.54
N GLY A 75 -11.91 9.97 14.16
CA GLY A 75 -12.42 9.56 15.47
C GLY A 75 -11.44 9.83 16.63
N ILE A 76 -10.50 10.75 16.46
CA ILE A 76 -9.50 11.10 17.48
C ILE A 76 -9.72 12.50 18.04
N GLY A 77 -9.25 12.74 19.27
CA GLY A 77 -9.25 14.07 19.86
C GLY A 77 -8.30 15.03 19.14
N ARG A 78 -8.63 16.33 19.13
CA ARG A 78 -7.78 17.39 18.55
C ARG A 78 -6.35 17.40 19.12
N THR A 79 -6.23 17.17 20.43
CA THR A 79 -4.94 17.09 21.14
C THR A 79 -4.10 15.90 20.68
N THR A 80 -4.74 14.75 20.43
CA THR A 80 -4.09 13.56 19.88
C THR A 80 -3.62 13.80 18.45
N LEU A 81 -4.46 14.40 17.60
CA LEU A 81 -4.08 14.77 16.23
C LEU A 81 -2.86 15.71 16.23
N TYR A 82 -2.88 16.74 17.08
CA TYR A 82 -1.77 17.69 17.18
C TYR A 82 -0.47 17.05 17.66
N ARG A 83 -0.55 16.14 18.65
CA ARG A 83 0.62 15.38 19.12
C ARG A 83 1.20 14.52 18.01
N LYS A 84 0.34 13.84 17.24
CA LYS A 84 0.73 12.99 16.10
C LYS A 84 1.35 13.81 14.97
N LEU A 85 0.77 14.95 14.61
CA LEU A 85 1.35 15.89 13.63
C LEU A 85 2.77 16.31 14.03
N LYS A 86 2.96 16.69 15.30
CA LYS A 86 4.26 17.06 15.84
C LYS A 86 5.27 15.91 15.80
N GLU A 87 4.83 14.70 16.12
CA GLU A 87 5.66 13.47 16.07
C GLU A 87 6.11 13.14 14.64
N TYR A 88 5.24 13.39 13.65
CA TYR A 88 5.53 13.14 12.24
C TYR A 88 6.24 14.31 11.51
N GLY A 89 6.48 15.43 12.21
CA GLY A 89 7.16 16.61 11.65
C GLY A 89 6.35 17.36 10.59
N LEU A 90 5.02 17.30 10.67
CA LEU A 90 4.06 17.95 9.77
C LEU A 90 3.50 19.24 10.37
#